data_AF-A0A936SP18-F1
#
_entry.id   AF-A0A936SP18-F1
#
_cell.length_a   1.000
_cell.length_b   1.000
_cell.length_c   1.000
_cell.angle_alpha   90.00
_cell.angle_beta   90.00
_cell.angle_gamma   90.00
#
_symmetry.space_group_name_H-M   'P 1'
#
loop_
_entity.id
_entity.type
_entity.pdbx_description
1 polymer ?
#
loop_
_entity_poly.entity_id
_entity_poly.type
_entity_poly.pdbx_seq_one_letter_code
_entity_poly.pdbx_strand_id
1 'polypeptide(L)'
;MSGVFHTFDLIVGILNPAHLQALQKEFLQRVVLTVEANVKAVTPVRTGHLRRSISGRVYKPTEGLIGTNVVYAPIVHRRNPYMEIGLHNSEGQISNFLAELGGKWLEQ
;
A
#
# COMPACT_ATOMS: atom_id res chain seq x y z
N MET A 1 -34.97 -39.18 8.32
CA MET A 1 -35.18 -37.72 8.49
C MET A 1 -33.83 -37.08 8.80
N SER A 2 -33.57 -35.95 8.15
CA SER A 2 -32.51 -34.94 8.38
C SER A 2 -31.05 -35.41 8.33
N GLY A 3 -30.37 -35.02 7.25
CA GLY A 3 -28.92 -34.88 7.20
C GLY A 3 -28.48 -33.51 7.71
N VAL A 4 -27.23 -33.42 8.15
CA VAL A 4 -26.49 -32.17 8.29
C VAL A 4 -25.11 -32.41 7.70
N PHE A 5 -24.83 -31.79 6.55
CA PHE A 5 -23.50 -31.72 5.97
C PHE A 5 -22.71 -30.69 6.78
N HIS A 6 -21.55 -31.08 7.32
CA HIS A 6 -20.62 -30.17 7.97
C HIS A 6 -19.77 -29.45 6.92
N THR A 7 -20.28 -28.33 6.40
CA THR A 7 -19.60 -27.44 5.44
C THR A 7 -18.40 -26.68 6.02
N PHE A 8 -17.88 -27.07 7.18
CA PHE A 8 -16.86 -26.30 7.90
C PHE A 8 -15.42 -26.81 7.70
N ASP A 9 -15.20 -28.10 7.41
CA ASP A 9 -13.85 -28.61 7.17
C ASP A 9 -13.31 -28.27 5.77
N LEU A 10 -14.18 -27.93 4.82
CA LEU A 10 -13.82 -27.50 3.46
C LEU A 10 -13.38 -26.03 3.40
N ILE A 11 -13.91 -25.17 4.28
CA ILE A 11 -13.60 -23.73 4.31
C ILE A 11 -12.17 -23.49 4.85
N VAL A 12 -11.72 -24.33 5.80
CA VAL A 12 -10.37 -24.25 6.38
C VAL A 12 -9.28 -24.64 5.36
N GLY A 13 -9.61 -25.46 4.36
CA GLY A 13 -8.72 -25.78 3.23
C GLY A 13 -8.69 -24.73 2.11
N ILE A 14 -9.72 -23.87 2.00
CA ILE A 14 -9.91 -22.93 0.88
C ILE A 14 -9.19 -21.59 1.10
N LEU A 15 -9.04 -21.12 2.33
CA LEU A 15 -8.23 -19.93 2.63
C LEU A 15 -6.82 -20.35 3.06
N ASN A 16 -6.01 -20.79 2.09
CA ASN A 16 -4.58 -20.98 2.32
C ASN A 16 -4.02 -19.66 2.89
N PRO A 17 -3.56 -19.61 4.16
CA PRO A 17 -3.11 -18.36 4.77
C PRO A 17 -1.93 -17.76 4.01
N ALA A 18 -1.15 -18.59 3.30
CA ALA A 18 -0.11 -18.12 2.40
C ALA A 18 -0.68 -17.34 1.19
N HIS A 19 -1.84 -17.73 0.67
CA HIS A 19 -2.51 -17.04 -0.43
C HIS A 19 -3.09 -15.69 0.02
N LEU A 20 -3.66 -15.64 1.22
CA LEU A 20 -4.12 -14.38 1.84
C LEU A 20 -2.97 -13.41 2.08
N GLN A 21 -1.86 -13.92 2.62
CA GLN A 21 -0.65 -13.11 2.81
C GLN A 21 -0.06 -12.62 1.48
N ALA A 22 -0.11 -13.44 0.43
CA ALA A 22 0.34 -13.04 -0.91
C ALA A 22 -0.53 -11.91 -1.48
N LEU A 23 -1.86 -12.03 -1.40
CA LEU A 23 -2.79 -10.99 -1.85
C LEU A 23 -2.63 -9.67 -1.06
N GLN A 24 -2.48 -9.76 0.26
CA GLN A 24 -2.20 -8.59 1.11
C GLN A 24 -0.89 -7.91 0.74
N LYS A 25 0.16 -8.70 0.48
CA LYS A 25 1.47 -8.17 0.08
C LYS A 25 1.42 -7.48 -1.28
N GLU A 26 0.74 -8.06 -2.26
CA GLU A 26 0.55 -7.45 -3.58
C GLU A 26 -0.24 -6.14 -3.49
N PHE A 27 -1.30 -6.13 -2.69
CA PHE A 27 -2.09 -4.93 -2.43
C PHE A 27 -1.24 -3.82 -1.79
N LEU A 28 -0.53 -4.13 -0.72
CA LEU A 28 0.35 -3.15 -0.05
C LEU A 28 1.45 -2.65 -0.98
N GLN A 29 2.01 -3.53 -1.81
CA GLN A 29 3.02 -3.12 -2.78
C GLN A 29 2.46 -2.12 -3.80
N ARG A 30 1.21 -2.29 -4.26
CA ARG A 30 0.53 -1.30 -5.11
C ARG A 30 0.35 0.03 -4.39
N VAL A 31 -0.15 0.00 -3.15
CA VAL A 31 -0.33 1.21 -2.34
C VAL A 31 1.00 1.96 -2.16
N VAL A 32 2.07 1.24 -1.79
CA VAL A 32 3.41 1.82 -1.61
C VAL A 32 3.91 2.46 -2.90
N LEU A 33 3.76 1.80 -4.05
CA LEU A 33 4.17 2.34 -5.35
C LEU A 33 3.38 3.60 -5.72
N THR A 34 2.08 3.61 -5.48
CA THR A 34 1.21 4.75 -5.75
C THR A 34 1.58 5.96 -4.89
N VAL A 35 1.78 5.74 -3.58
CA VAL A 35 2.20 6.82 -2.68
C VAL A 35 3.60 7.31 -3.03
N GLU A 36 4.53 6.42 -3.37
CA GLU A 36 5.87 6.81 -3.83
C GLU A 36 5.80 7.70 -5.08
N ALA A 37 4.98 7.34 -6.06
CA ALA A 37 4.80 8.11 -7.29
C ALA A 37 4.24 9.51 -7.02
N ASN A 38 3.21 9.62 -6.17
CA ASN A 38 2.59 10.90 -5.83
C ASN A 38 3.53 11.80 -5.02
N VAL A 39 4.23 11.23 -4.05
CA VAL A 39 5.27 11.94 -3.29
C VAL A 39 6.35 12.47 -4.25
N LYS A 40 6.82 11.65 -5.19
CA LYS A 40 7.81 12.07 -6.19
C LYS A 40 7.30 13.22 -7.07
N ALA A 41 6.02 13.20 -7.43
CA ALA A 41 5.42 14.25 -8.26
C ALA A 41 5.41 15.61 -7.55
N VAL A 42 5.14 15.64 -6.24
CA VAL A 42 5.04 16.89 -5.45
C VAL A 42 6.35 17.32 -4.81
N THR A 43 7.40 16.50 -4.88
CA THR A 43 8.70 16.81 -4.27
C THR A 43 9.35 18.04 -4.94
N PRO A 44 9.60 19.14 -4.23
CA PRO A 44 10.25 20.32 -4.80
C PRO A 44 11.74 20.09 -5.00
N VAL A 45 12.26 20.16 -6.23
CA VAL A 45 13.71 19.99 -6.46
C VAL A 45 14.22 20.82 -7.64
N ARG A 46 15.35 21.50 -7.44
CA ARG A 46 16.13 22.15 -8.51
C ARG A 46 16.91 21.15 -9.39
N THR A 47 17.36 20.02 -8.84
CA THR A 47 18.29 19.07 -9.52
C THR A 47 17.77 17.61 -9.57
N GLY A 48 16.58 17.35 -9.02
CA GLY A 48 15.93 16.03 -9.04
C GLY A 48 16.58 14.94 -8.18
N HIS A 49 17.67 15.23 -7.43
CA HIS A 49 18.34 14.23 -6.57
C HIS A 49 17.42 13.75 -5.44
N LEU A 50 16.76 14.68 -4.73
CA LEU A 50 15.80 14.36 -3.67
C LEU A 50 14.67 13.47 -4.22
N ARG A 51 14.03 13.88 -5.32
CA ARG A 51 12.96 13.09 -5.98
C ARG A 51 13.40 11.67 -6.31
N ARG A 52 14.60 11.49 -6.88
CA ARG A 52 15.11 10.17 -7.27
C ARG A 52 15.44 9.26 -6.08
N SER A 53 15.81 9.86 -4.95
CA SER A 53 16.16 9.12 -3.73
C SER A 53 14.95 8.63 -2.92
N ILE A 54 13.74 9.10 -3.24
CA ILE A 54 12.52 8.65 -2.56
C ILE A 54 12.22 7.23 -3.01
N SER A 55 12.03 6.34 -2.06
CA SER A 55 11.72 4.94 -2.31
C SER A 55 10.77 4.41 -1.25
N GLY A 56 9.90 3.51 -1.68
CA GLY A 56 8.98 2.76 -0.84
C GLY A 56 9.37 1.28 -0.74
N ARG A 57 9.06 0.67 0.40
CA ARG A 57 9.14 -0.79 0.58
C ARG A 57 8.07 -1.27 1.55
N VAL A 58 7.60 -2.50 1.35
CA VAL A 58 6.77 -3.19 2.35
C VAL A 58 7.69 -3.72 3.45
N TYR A 59 7.46 -3.29 4.70
CA TYR A 59 8.26 -3.69 5.85
C TYR A 59 7.65 -4.87 6.60
N LYS A 60 6.33 -4.85 6.78
CA LYS A 60 5.54 -5.94 7.36
C LYS A 60 4.35 -6.25 6.46
N PRO A 61 3.65 -7.39 6.65
CA PRO A 61 2.41 -7.71 5.93
C PRO A 61 1.29 -6.68 6.08
N THR A 62 1.44 -5.71 7.00
CA THR A 62 0.47 -4.66 7.29
C THR A 62 1.05 -3.24 7.17
N GLU A 63 2.36 -3.09 6.91
CA GLU A 63 3.05 -1.79 6.98
C GLU A 63 3.94 -1.57 5.76
N GLY A 64 3.69 -0.47 5.04
CA GLY A 64 4.56 0.10 4.02
C GLY A 64 5.37 1.27 4.57
N LEU A 65 6.64 1.37 4.18
CA LEU A 65 7.52 2.48 4.53
C LEU A 65 7.89 3.25 3.28
N ILE A 66 7.83 4.58 3.33
CA ILE A 66 8.29 5.48 2.26
C ILE A 66 9.24 6.49 2.88
N GLY A 67 10.38 6.69 2.23
CA GLY A 67 11.43 7.53 2.78
C GLY A 67 12.51 7.88 1.77
N THR A 68 13.54 8.54 2.27
CA THR A 68 14.74 8.90 1.51
C THR A 68 15.95 8.88 2.44
N ASN A 69 17.11 8.54 1.87
CA ASN A 69 18.40 8.57 2.58
C ASN A 69 19.11 9.93 2.47
N VAL A 70 18.46 10.93 1.89
CA VAL A 70 19.05 12.26 1.68
C VAL A 70 19.03 13.06 2.99
N VAL A 71 20.22 13.44 3.45
CA VAL A 71 20.42 14.13 4.75
C VAL A 71 19.63 15.44 4.85
N TYR A 72 19.51 16.21 3.75
CA TYR A 72 18.79 17.48 3.75
C TYR A 72 17.27 17.33 3.55
N ALA A 73 16.76 16.12 3.35
CA ALA A 73 15.34 15.86 3.09
C ALA A 73 14.40 16.39 4.20
N PRO A 74 14.72 16.26 5.51
CA PRO A 74 13.88 16.80 6.57
C PRO A 74 13.81 18.33 6.56
N ILE A 75 14.91 19.00 6.18
CA ILE A 75 14.96 20.48 6.09
C ILE A 75 14.03 20.96 4.98
N VAL A 76 14.04 20.28 3.83
CA VAL A 76 13.13 20.57 2.71
C VAL A 76 11.69 20.28 3.11
N HIS A 77 11.45 19.15 3.79
CA HIS A 77 10.13 18.73 4.22
C HIS A 77 9.48 19.74 5.18
N ARG A 78 10.24 20.31 6.11
CA ARG A 78 9.75 21.36 7.02
C ARG A 78 9.29 22.63 6.29
N ARG A 79 9.85 22.93 5.12
CA ARG A 79 9.47 24.10 4.31
C ARG A 79 8.34 23.80 3.33
N ASN A 80 8.28 22.56 2.85
CA ASN A 80 7.25 22.08 1.95
C ASN A 80 6.99 20.60 2.29
N PRO A 81 5.87 20.27 2.94
CA PRO A 81 5.61 18.94 3.48
C PRO A 81 5.23 17.92 2.39
N TYR A 82 6.13 17.68 1.45
CA TYR A 82 5.89 16.85 0.25
C TYR A 82 5.51 15.39 0.54
N MET A 83 5.95 14.81 1.66
CA MET A 83 5.54 13.46 2.06
C MET A 83 4.06 13.42 2.48
N GLU A 84 3.61 14.39 3.27
CA GLU A 84 2.23 14.51 3.73
C GLU A 84 1.30 14.84 2.55
N ILE A 85 1.71 15.79 1.70
CA ILE A 85 0.96 16.16 0.49
C ILE A 85 0.84 14.95 -0.44
N GLY A 86 1.94 14.22 -0.65
CA GLY A 86 1.93 13.03 -1.51
C GLY A 86 1.02 11.92 -0.97
N LEU A 87 1.02 11.70 0.36
CA LEU A 87 0.13 10.76 1.02
C LEU A 87 -1.33 11.18 0.89
N HIS A 88 -1.65 12.45 1.15
CA HIS A 88 -3.00 12.97 1.04
C HIS A 88 -3.55 12.83 -0.39
N ASN A 89 -2.73 13.13 -1.40
CA ASN A 89 -3.09 12.94 -2.80
C ASN A 89 -3.33 11.47 -3.18
N SER A 90 -2.79 10.52 -2.41
CA SER A 90 -3.01 9.09 -2.62
C SER A 90 -4.28 8.56 -1.96
N GLU A 91 -4.91 9.28 -1.03
CA GLU A 91 -6.06 8.77 -0.25
C GLU A 91 -7.19 8.26 -1.15
N GLY A 92 -7.56 9.01 -2.19
CA GLY A 92 -8.61 8.60 -3.14
C GLY A 92 -8.23 7.38 -3.98
N GLN A 93 -6.94 7.20 -4.29
CA GLN A 93 -6.48 6.02 -5.02
C GLN A 93 -6.44 4.79 -4.10
N ILE A 94 -6.04 4.98 -2.84
CA ILE A 94 -6.06 3.94 -1.81
C ILE A 94 -7.50 3.48 -1.53
N SER A 95 -8.46 4.40 -1.43
CA SER A 95 -9.88 4.03 -1.25
C SER A 95 -10.42 3.22 -2.42
N ASN A 96 -10.03 3.55 -3.65
CA ASN A 96 -10.42 2.77 -4.83
C ASN A 96 -9.82 1.36 -4.80
N PHE A 97 -8.55 1.22 -4.42
CA PHE A 97 -7.94 -0.11 -4.27
C PHE A 97 -8.61 -0.93 -3.17
N LEU A 98 -9.02 -0.31 -2.06
CA LEU A 98 -9.77 -0.98 -1.00
C LEU A 98 -11.15 -1.43 -1.48
N ALA A 99 -11.84 -0.61 -2.26
CA ALA A 99 -13.13 -0.96 -2.87
C ALA A 99 -12.99 -2.13 -3.87
N GLU A 100 -11.96 -2.12 -4.72
CA GLU A 100 -11.65 -3.22 -5.63
C GLU A 100 -11.35 -4.53 -4.89
N LEU A 101 -10.60 -4.45 -3.79
CA LEU A 101 -10.32 -5.60 -2.95
C LEU A 101 -11.63 -6.14 -2.36
N GLY A 102 -12.44 -5.27 -1.75
CA GLY A 102 -13.73 -5.63 -1.14
C GLY A 102 -14.74 -6.21 -2.13
N GLY A 103 -14.80 -5.69 -3.36
CA GLY A 103 -15.65 -6.24 -4.42
C GLY A 103 -15.26 -7.66 -4.80
N LYS A 104 -13.94 -7.94 -4.91
CA LYS A 104 -13.44 -9.31 -5.17
C LYS A 104 -13.77 -10.30 -4.07
N TRP A 105 -13.96 -9.85 -2.83
CA TRP A 105 -14.37 -10.72 -1.71
C TRP A 105 -15.86 -11.07 -1.74
N LEU A 106 -16.71 -10.21 -2.31
CA LEU A 106 -18.17 -10.44 -2.39
C LEU A 106 -18.57 -11.28 -3.61
N GLU A 107 -17.70 -11.39 -4.61
CA GLU A 107 -17.90 -12.21 -5.82
C GLU A 107 -17.43 -13.67 -5.67
N GLN A 108 -16.81 -14.04 -4.54
CA GLN A 108 -16.32 -15.39 -4.20
C GLN A 108 -17.29 -16.13 -3.29
#